data_AF-G3Y072-F1
#
_entry.id   AF-G3Y072-F1
#
_cell.length_a   1.000
_cell.length_b   1.000
_cell.length_c   1.000
_cell.angle_alpha   90.00
_cell.angle_beta   90.00
_cell.angle_gamma   90.00
#
_symmetry.space_group_name_H-M   'P 1'
#
loop_
_entity.id
_entity.type
_entity.pdbx_description
1 polymer ?
#
loop_
_entity_poly.entity_id
_entity_poly.type
_entity_poly.pdbx_seq_one_letter_code
_entity_poly.pdbx_strand_id
1 'polypeptide(L)'
;MALQLEPNGLYLLLADRESSSTFHWGLYLAKSPTDGTIFNLINFPNPNIYSYEVKSDQKVITSRRYLLALKVGDLHPALHGPLETRLSQIPIKYSTRFHEAMTCRVWVKEALFALDDEGYIKLVESINGIEAEARFAAMLNKANGKRTVGKSRGYAV
;
A
#
# COMPACT_ATOMS: atom_id res chain seq x y z
N MET A 1 -12.25 -14.20 -9.41
CA MET A 1 -11.14 -13.88 -10.33
C MET A 1 -9.95 -13.43 -9.48
N ALA A 2 -8.76 -13.99 -9.71
CA ALA A 2 -7.57 -13.64 -8.94
C ALA A 2 -6.95 -12.32 -9.45
N LEU A 3 -6.33 -11.53 -8.56
CA LEU A 3 -5.50 -10.40 -8.98
C LEU A 3 -4.22 -10.94 -9.65
N GLN A 4 -3.82 -10.32 -10.75
CA GLN A 4 -2.57 -10.65 -11.45
C GLN A 4 -1.54 -9.59 -11.10
N LEU A 5 -0.55 -9.94 -10.28
CA LEU A 5 0.50 -9.04 -9.81
C LEU A 5 1.82 -9.44 -10.46
N GLU A 6 2.55 -8.45 -10.97
CA GLU A 6 3.86 -8.63 -11.55
C GLU A 6 4.92 -8.78 -10.44
N PRO A 7 5.81 -9.79 -10.52
CA PRO A 7 6.92 -9.95 -9.59
C PRO A 7 7.79 -8.69 -9.50
N ASN A 8 8.29 -8.44 -8.30
CA ASN A 8 9.07 -7.27 -7.90
C ASN A 8 8.31 -5.93 -7.99
N GLY A 9 7.02 -5.95 -8.30
CA GLY A 9 6.18 -4.77 -8.20
C GLY A 9 5.88 -4.41 -6.74
N LEU A 10 5.98 -3.11 -6.43
CA LEU A 10 5.44 -2.53 -5.21
C LEU A 10 4.05 -1.98 -5.50
N TYR A 11 3.07 -2.42 -4.71
CA TYR A 11 1.67 -2.05 -4.87
C TYR A 11 1.13 -1.37 -3.62
N LEU A 12 0.35 -0.32 -3.83
CA LEU A 12 -0.55 0.22 -2.84
C LEU A 12 -1.81 -0.64 -2.77
N LEU A 13 -2.07 -1.24 -1.61
CA LEU A 13 -3.25 -2.07 -1.34
C LEU A 13 -4.33 -1.30 -0.59
N LEU A 14 -5.56 -1.36 -1.11
CA LEU A 14 -6.76 -0.90 -0.40
C LEU A 14 -7.71 -2.06 -0.17
N ALA A 15 -7.92 -2.38 1.10
CA ALA A 15 -8.86 -3.41 1.53
C ALA A 15 -10.12 -2.81 2.15
N ASP A 16 -11.28 -3.42 1.88
CA ASP A 16 -12.54 -3.02 2.47
C ASP A 16 -12.57 -3.29 3.99
N ARG A 17 -13.09 -2.30 4.72
CA ARG A 17 -13.39 -2.38 6.15
C ARG A 17 -14.84 -2.77 6.46
N GLU A 18 -15.61 -3.15 5.42
CA GLU A 18 -16.99 -3.66 5.47
C GLU A 18 -18.04 -2.66 5.99
N SER A 19 -17.76 -1.90 7.06
CA SER A 19 -18.72 -1.03 7.75
C SER A 19 -18.62 0.47 7.41
N SER A 20 -17.68 0.88 6.55
CA SER A 20 -17.53 2.29 6.18
C SER A 20 -17.00 2.47 4.75
N SER A 21 -17.16 3.68 4.19
CA SER A 21 -16.45 4.12 2.98
C SER A 21 -14.96 4.37 3.24
N THR A 22 -14.38 3.68 4.22
CA THR A 22 -12.97 3.75 4.58
C THR A 22 -12.30 2.44 4.22
N PHE A 23 -11.03 2.53 3.84
CA PHE A 23 -10.22 1.39 3.46
C PHE A 23 -9.12 1.19 4.48
N HIS A 24 -8.69 -0.05 4.65
CA HIS A 24 -7.38 -0.33 5.23
C HIS A 24 -6.33 -0.18 4.14
N TRP A 25 -5.26 0.54 4.45
CA TRP A 25 -4.16 0.85 3.53
C TRP A 25 -2.92 0.07 3.92
N GLY A 26 -2.19 -0.41 2.92
CA GLY A 26 -0.90 -1.05 3.10
C GLY A 26 -0.09 -1.05 1.82
N LEU A 27 1.17 -1.43 1.93
CA LEU A 27 2.03 -1.74 0.79
C LEU A 27 2.13 -3.24 0.61
N TYR A 28 2.26 -3.68 -0.63
CA TYR A 28 2.50 -5.07 -0.97
C TYR A 28 3.66 -5.18 -1.94
N LEU A 29 4.67 -5.92 -1.54
CA LEU A 29 5.77 -6.31 -2.40
C LEU A 29 5.47 -7.69 -2.99
N ALA A 30 5.18 -7.74 -4.29
CA ALA A 30 5.00 -9.00 -5.00
C ALA A 30 6.38 -9.67 -5.16
N LYS A 31 6.60 -10.80 -4.50
CA LYS A 31 7.85 -11.58 -4.63
C LYS A 31 7.74 -12.61 -5.78
N SER A 32 6.52 -13.05 -6.08
CA SER A 32 6.17 -13.90 -7.21
C SER A 32 4.73 -13.56 -7.68
N PRO A 33 4.21 -14.18 -8.76
CA PRO A 33 2.84 -13.94 -9.21
C PRO A 33 1.76 -14.32 -8.18
N THR A 34 2.10 -15.18 -7.21
CA THR A 34 1.15 -15.72 -6.22
C THR A 34 1.51 -15.43 -4.77
N ASP A 35 2.66 -14.82 -4.52
CA ASP A 35 3.19 -14.60 -3.17
C ASP A 35 3.89 -13.25 -3.03
N GLY A 36 3.87 -12.73 -1.81
CA GLY A 36 4.44 -11.44 -1.49
C GLY A 36 4.24 -11.07 -0.03
N THR A 37 4.70 -9.87 0.30
CA THR A 37 4.72 -9.38 1.68
C THR A 37 3.89 -8.11 1.79
N ILE A 38 2.94 -8.11 2.72
CA ILE A 38 2.17 -6.93 3.14
C ILE A 38 2.93 -6.20 4.24
N PHE A 39 2.97 -4.88 4.13
CA PHE A 39 3.43 -3.96 5.15
C PHE A 39 2.31 -2.96 5.45
N ASN A 40 1.90 -2.83 6.71
CA ASN A 40 0.81 -1.94 7.08
C ASN A 40 0.91 -1.48 8.54
N LEU A 41 0.03 -0.55 8.93
CA LEU A 41 -0.28 -0.33 10.33
C LEU A 41 -1.65 -0.91 10.67
N ILE A 42 -1.70 -1.74 11.71
CA ILE A 42 -2.93 -2.26 12.28
C ILE A 42 -3.23 -1.57 13.62
N ASN A 43 -4.51 -1.50 13.97
CA ASN A 43 -4.99 -0.97 15.26
C ASN A 43 -5.97 -1.94 15.91
N PHE A 44 -5.73 -3.25 15.74
CA PHE A 44 -6.46 -4.30 16.44
C PHE A 44 -5.48 -5.03 17.35
N PRO A 45 -5.84 -5.37 18.60
CA PRO A 45 -7.17 -5.21 19.22
C PRO A 45 -7.47 -3.80 19.76
N ASN A 46 -6.50 -2.88 19.79
CA ASN A 46 -6.69 -1.54 20.35
C ASN A 46 -6.87 -0.47 19.25
N PRO A 47 -8.07 0.09 19.04
CA PRO A 47 -8.33 1.03 17.95
C PRO A 47 -7.53 2.34 18.04
N ASN A 48 -7.00 2.67 19.22
CA ASN A 48 -6.26 3.90 19.48
C ASN A 48 -4.73 3.74 19.34
N ILE A 49 -4.23 2.52 19.22
CA ILE A 49 -2.79 2.23 19.12
C ILE A 49 -2.52 1.57 17.78
N TYR A 50 -1.73 2.24 16.95
CA TYR A 50 -1.25 1.66 15.70
C TYR A 50 0.08 0.93 15.93
N SER A 51 0.20 -0.26 15.37
CA SER A 51 1.44 -1.05 15.35
C SER A 51 1.78 -1.46 13.92
N TYR A 52 3.06 -1.45 13.60
CA TYR A 52 3.57 -1.96 12.33
C TYR A 52 3.46 -3.48 12.28
N GLU A 53 2.89 -4.00 11.20
CA GLU A 53 2.77 -5.42 10.94
C GLU A 53 3.38 -5.74 9.56
N VAL A 54 4.11 -6.86 9.53
CA VAL A 54 4.64 -7.46 8.31
C VAL A 54 4.07 -8.86 8.20
N LYS A 55 3.50 -9.18 7.04
CA LYS A 55 2.87 -10.48 6.83
C LYS A 55 3.09 -10.99 5.42
N SER A 56 3.57 -12.23 5.30
CA SER A 56 3.49 -12.97 4.04
C SER A 56 2.02 -13.33 3.77
N ASP A 57 1.49 -12.92 2.63
CA ASP A 57 0.06 -13.10 2.34
C ASP A 57 -0.20 -13.56 0.90
N GLN A 58 -0.36 -14.88 0.76
CA GLN A 58 -0.82 -15.52 -0.48
C GLN A 58 -2.31 -15.27 -0.75
N LYS A 59 -3.07 -14.73 0.20
CA LYS A 59 -4.50 -14.48 0.05
C LYS A 59 -4.79 -13.11 -0.58
N VAL A 60 -3.80 -12.23 -0.78
CA VAL A 60 -4.01 -10.94 -1.48
C VAL A 60 -4.64 -11.15 -2.85
N ILE A 61 -4.15 -12.15 -3.58
CA ILE A 61 -4.62 -12.47 -4.93
C ILE A 61 -6.06 -13.01 -4.96
N THR A 62 -6.53 -13.68 -3.90
CA THR A 62 -7.84 -14.37 -3.90
C THR A 62 -8.90 -13.71 -3.02
N SER A 63 -8.52 -13.00 -1.96
CA SER A 63 -9.43 -12.40 -0.98
C SER A 63 -10.29 -11.30 -1.60
N ARG A 64 -11.61 -11.36 -1.38
CA ARG A 64 -12.56 -10.34 -1.85
C ARG A 64 -12.40 -8.99 -1.16
N ARG A 65 -11.69 -8.96 -0.03
CA ARG A 65 -11.47 -7.73 0.73
C ARG A 65 -10.54 -6.76 0.01
N TYR A 66 -9.56 -7.22 -0.76
CA TYR A 66 -8.65 -6.34 -1.48
C TYR A 66 -9.31 -5.85 -2.76
N LEU A 67 -9.74 -4.59 -2.74
CA LEU A 67 -10.47 -3.96 -3.83
C LEU A 67 -9.52 -3.40 -4.89
N LEU A 68 -8.33 -2.97 -4.49
CA LEU A 68 -7.34 -2.38 -5.39
C LEU A 68 -5.94 -2.81 -5.01
N ALA A 69 -5.15 -3.14 -6.02
CA ALA A 69 -3.69 -3.13 -5.98
C ALA A 69 -3.18 -2.14 -7.05
N LEU A 70 -2.69 -0.98 -6.63
CA LEU A 70 -2.19 0.06 -7.53
C LEU A 70 -0.66 0.03 -7.52
N LYS A 71 -0.04 -0.33 -8.65
CA LYS A 71 1.42 -0.40 -8.78
C LYS A 71 2.02 1.00 -8.68
N VAL A 72 2.98 1.17 -7.77
CA VAL A 72 3.67 2.44 -7.49
C VAL A 72 5.19 2.37 -7.71
N GLY A 73 5.72 1.18 -8.04
CA GLY A 73 7.13 1.00 -8.33
C GLY A 73 7.45 -0.40 -8.82
N ASP A 74 8.59 -0.52 -9.48
CA ASP A 74 9.31 -1.77 -9.72
C ASP A 74 10.60 -1.76 -8.92
N LEU A 75 10.87 -2.85 -8.21
CA LEU A 75 12.05 -2.99 -7.37
C LEU A 75 13.02 -3.99 -7.97
N HIS A 76 14.31 -3.72 -7.86
CA HIS A 76 15.29 -4.76 -8.08
C HIS A 76 15.21 -5.77 -6.92
N PRO A 77 15.30 -7.11 -7.16
CA PRO A 77 15.18 -8.11 -6.08
C PRO A 77 16.15 -7.89 -4.90
N ALA A 78 17.34 -7.36 -5.17
CA ALA A 78 18.34 -7.01 -4.16
C ALA A 78 17.84 -5.94 -3.16
N LEU A 79 16.84 -5.13 -3.53
CA LEU A 79 16.26 -4.09 -2.67
C LEU A 79 15.14 -4.59 -1.77
N HIS A 80 14.68 -5.84 -1.91
CA HIS A 80 13.54 -6.35 -1.12
C HIS A 80 13.82 -6.32 0.39
N GLY A 81 14.99 -6.78 0.83
CA GLY A 81 15.40 -6.74 2.25
C GLY A 81 15.63 -5.32 2.78
N PRO A 82 16.41 -4.48 2.08
CA PRO A 82 16.57 -3.07 2.42
C PRO A 82 15.24 -2.31 2.51
N LEU A 83 14.30 -2.56 1.60
CA LEU A 83 12.97 -1.95 1.61
C LEU A 83 12.17 -2.34 2.85
N GLU A 84 12.12 -3.63 3.18
CA GLU A 84 11.44 -4.12 4.40
C GLU A 84 12.02 -3.46 5.67
N THR A 85 13.35 -3.40 5.75
CA THR A 85 14.05 -2.70 6.84
C THR A 85 13.64 -1.24 6.89
N ARG A 86 13.60 -0.57 5.73
CA ARG A 86 13.27 0.85 5.66
C ARG A 86 11.85 1.16 6.08
N LEU A 87 10.89 0.33 5.66
CA LEU A 87 9.48 0.44 6.03
C LEU A 87 9.28 0.26 7.55
N SER A 88 10.07 -0.60 8.21
CA SER A 88 10.02 -0.78 9.66
C SER A 88 10.47 0.45 10.46
N GLN A 89 11.25 1.34 9.84
CA GLN A 89 11.81 2.54 10.47
C GLN A 89 10.93 3.78 10.29
N ILE A 90 9.80 3.67 9.56
CA ILE A 90 8.86 4.79 9.40
C ILE A 90 8.24 5.13 10.76
N PRO A 91 8.38 6.37 11.27
CA PRO A 91 7.91 6.72 12.60
C PRO A 91 6.38 6.60 12.74
N ILE A 92 5.91 5.89 13.78
CA ILE A 92 4.49 5.81 14.13
C ILE A 92 4.13 6.94 15.11
N LYS A 93 4.12 8.17 14.60
CA LYS A 93 3.79 9.39 15.35
C LYS A 93 3.07 10.37 14.44
N TYR A 94 2.58 11.49 14.99
CA TYR A 94 1.99 12.56 14.17
C TYR A 94 2.90 12.91 12.98
N SER A 95 2.35 12.88 11.77
CA SER A 95 3.09 13.23 10.57
C SER A 95 3.16 14.75 10.47
N THR A 96 4.36 15.30 10.65
CA THR A 96 4.61 16.73 10.44
C THR A 96 4.53 17.13 8.97
N ARG A 97 4.83 16.22 8.05
CA ARG A 97 4.83 16.46 6.60
C ARG A 97 3.43 16.54 6.02
N PHE A 98 2.53 15.69 6.49
CA PHE A 98 1.13 15.69 6.03
C PHE A 98 0.21 16.47 6.96
N HIS A 99 0.68 16.83 8.16
CA HIS A 99 -0.11 17.46 9.22
C HIS A 99 -1.30 16.60 9.68
N GLU A 100 -1.10 15.28 9.75
CA GLU A 100 -2.15 14.30 10.06
C GLU A 100 -1.74 13.37 11.20
N ALA A 101 -2.72 12.99 12.04
CA ALA A 101 -2.55 11.94 13.03
C ALA A 101 -2.22 10.61 12.33
N MET A 102 -1.36 9.80 12.96
CA MET A 102 -0.91 8.56 12.36
C MET A 102 -2.06 7.57 12.18
N THR A 103 -2.17 7.03 10.98
CA THR A 103 -3.11 5.98 10.58
C THR A 103 -2.46 5.09 9.53
N CYS A 104 -3.03 3.93 9.21
CA CYS A 104 -2.53 3.11 8.09
C CYS A 104 -2.38 3.88 6.77
N ARG A 105 -3.29 4.81 6.48
CA ARG A 105 -3.22 5.68 5.31
C ARG A 105 -2.04 6.65 5.39
N VAL A 106 -1.90 7.36 6.51
CA VAL A 106 -0.82 8.33 6.71
C VAL A 106 0.55 7.64 6.72
N TRP A 107 0.66 6.45 7.29
CA TRP A 107 1.87 5.64 7.24
C TRP A 107 2.26 5.27 5.82
N VAL A 108 1.31 4.85 4.98
CA VAL A 108 1.59 4.60 3.56
C VAL A 108 2.12 5.86 2.88
N LYS A 109 1.57 7.04 3.17
CA LYS A 109 2.05 8.30 2.59
C LYS A 109 3.49 8.60 3.02
N GLU A 110 3.81 8.41 4.30
CA GLU A 110 5.17 8.54 4.84
C GLU A 110 6.12 7.52 4.19
N ALA A 111 5.67 6.28 4.00
CA ALA A 111 6.43 5.24 3.34
C ALA A 111 6.71 5.57 1.88
N LEU A 112 5.70 5.99 1.10
CA LEU A 112 5.87 6.42 -0.29
C LEU A 112 6.87 7.58 -0.39
N PHE A 113 6.80 8.55 0.53
CA PHE A 113 7.77 9.63 0.60
C PHE A 113 9.19 9.12 0.81
N ALA A 114 9.41 8.30 1.84
CA ALA A 114 10.73 7.78 2.17
C ALA A 114 11.32 6.92 1.04
N LEU A 115 10.49 6.09 0.40
CA LEU A 115 10.93 5.24 -0.70
C LEU A 115 11.31 6.04 -1.95
N ASP A 116 10.59 7.12 -2.25
CA ASP A 116 10.91 8.02 -3.37
C ASP A 116 12.18 8.86 -3.08
N ASP A 117 12.24 9.48 -1.89
CA ASP A 117 13.35 10.31 -1.44
C ASP A 117 14.68 9.54 -1.38
N GLU A 118 14.63 8.27 -0.98
CA GLU A 118 15.81 7.40 -0.89
C GLU A 118 16.06 6.59 -2.18
N GLY A 119 15.26 6.79 -3.23
CA GLY A 119 15.48 6.22 -4.56
C GLY A 119 15.13 4.73 -4.72
N TYR A 120 14.31 4.17 -3.82
CA TYR A 120 13.75 2.82 -3.99
C TYR A 120 12.74 2.77 -5.13
N ILE A 121 11.94 3.82 -5.28
CA ILE A 121 10.97 4.02 -6.36
C ILE A 121 11.12 5.43 -6.91
N LYS A 122 10.45 5.72 -8.03
CA LYS A 122 10.43 7.07 -8.61
C LYS A 122 9.01 7.52 -8.89
N LEU A 123 8.57 8.52 -8.13
CA LEU A 123 7.26 9.14 -8.24
C LEU A 123 7.36 10.46 -9.01
N VAL A 124 6.42 10.68 -9.92
CA VAL A 124 6.31 11.92 -10.72
C VAL A 124 5.09 12.76 -10.38
N GLU A 125 4.22 12.23 -9.51
CA GLU A 125 3.06 12.92 -8.96
C GLU A 125 3.22 13.09 -7.46
N SER A 126 2.48 14.04 -6.90
CA SER A 126 2.42 14.20 -5.45
C SER A 126 1.83 12.95 -4.77
N ILE A 127 2.31 12.64 -3.57
CA ILE A 127 1.80 11.52 -2.76
C ILE A 127 0.30 11.68 -2.47
N ASN A 128 -0.17 12.91 -2.27
CA ASN A 128 -1.61 13.20 -2.12
C ASN A 128 -2.39 12.88 -3.40
N GLY A 129 -1.80 13.11 -4.58
CA GLY A 129 -2.39 12.73 -5.87
C GLY A 129 -2.52 11.22 -6.03
N ILE A 130 -1.47 10.46 -5.69
CA ILE A 130 -1.49 8.98 -5.70
C ILE A 130 -2.50 8.43 -4.69
N GLU A 131 -2.58 9.02 -3.49
CA GLU A 131 -3.60 8.70 -2.49
C GLU A 131 -5.02 8.90 -3.05
N ALA A 132 -5.29 10.06 -3.65
CA ALA A 132 -6.59 10.38 -4.22
C ALA A 132 -6.97 9.42 -5.36
N GLU A 133 -6.03 9.09 -6.24
CA GLU A 133 -6.21 8.11 -7.31
C GLU A 133 -6.58 6.74 -6.77
N ALA A 134 -5.81 6.23 -5.81
CA ALA A 134 -6.05 4.92 -5.22
C ALA A 134 -7.41 4.87 -4.51
N ARG A 135 -7.74 5.91 -3.73
CA ARG A 135 -9.02 6.01 -3.04
C ARG A 135 -10.19 6.01 -4.03
N PHE A 136 -10.10 6.80 -5.10
CA PHE A 136 -11.14 6.89 -6.11
C PHE A 136 -11.36 5.54 -6.81
N ALA A 137 -10.28 4.90 -7.25
CA ALA A 137 -10.35 3.57 -7.88
C ALA A 137 -10.94 2.51 -6.94
N ALA A 138 -10.55 2.49 -5.65
CA ALA A 138 -11.11 1.55 -4.69
C ALA A 138 -12.61 1.80 -4.40
N MET A 139 -13.05 3.07 -4.37
CA MET A 139 -14.48 3.41 -4.25
C MET A 139 -15.29 2.91 -5.44
N LEU A 140 -14.79 3.12 -6.67
CA LEU A 140 -15.43 2.60 -7.87
C LEU A 140 -15.49 1.07 -7.87
N ASN A 141 -14.43 0.41 -7.44
CA ASN A 141 -14.40 -1.05 -7.32
C ASN A 141 -15.41 -1.55 -6.29
N LYS A 142 -15.51 -0.90 -5.12
CA LYS A 142 -16.53 -1.22 -4.11
C LYS A 142 -17.94 -1.09 -4.67
N ALA A 143 -18.26 0.04 -5.31
CA ALA A 143 -19.58 0.31 -5.87
C ALA A 143 -19.99 -0.69 -6.96
N ASN A 144 -19.01 -1.18 -7.74
CA ASN A 144 -19.25 -2.12 -8.83
C ASN A 144 -19.09 -3.60 -8.43
N GLY A 145 -18.77 -3.90 -7.17
CA GLY A 145 -18.46 -5.27 -6.73
C GLY A 145 -17.25 -5.88 -7.46
N LYS A 146 -16.29 -5.04 -7.87
CA LYS A 146 -15.11 -5.43 -8.64
C LYS A 146 -13.84 -5.33 -7.79
N ARG A 147 -12.76 -5.90 -8.32
CA ARG A 147 -11.40 -5.72 -7.83
C ARG A 147 -10.48 -5.52 -9.02
N THR A 148 -9.51 -4.63 -8.92
CA THR A 148 -8.59 -4.36 -10.03
C THR A 148 -7.15 -4.31 -9.58
N VAL A 149 -6.27 -4.67 -10.51
CA VAL A 149 -4.86 -4.27 -10.48
C VAL A 149 -4.72 -3.12 -11.46
N GLY A 150 -4.06 -2.05 -11.05
CA GLY A 150 -3.81 -0.88 -11.89
C GLY A 150 -2.37 -0.40 -11.73
N LYS A 151 -1.96 0.53 -12.57
CA LYS A 151 -0.67 1.23 -12.46
C LYS A 151 -0.94 2.69 -12.13
N SER A 152 -0.26 3.20 -11.11
CA SER A 152 -0.36 4.61 -10.73
C SER A 152 0.11 5.50 -11.87
N ARG A 153 -0.63 6.57 -12.17
CA ARG A 153 -0.15 7.61 -13.09
C ARG A 153 1.05 8.37 -12.53
N GLY A 154 1.22 8.34 -11.21
CA GLY A 154 2.36 8.91 -10.50
C GLY A 154 3.63 8.07 -10.53
N TYR A 155 3.63 6.89 -11.13
CA TYR A 155 4.79 6.02 -11.21
C TYR A 155 5.46 6.13 -12.59
N ALA A 156 6.71 6.60 -12.63
CA ALA A 156 7.53 6.63 -13.84
C ALA A 156 8.33 5.33 -13.99
N VAL A 157 8.28 4.74 -15.21
CA VAL A 157 9.07 3.55 -15.59
C VAL A 157 10.52 3.92 -15.81
#